data_AF-A0A0K8Q8K1-F1
#
_entry.id   AF-A0A0K8Q8K1-F1
#
_cell.length_a   1.000
_cell.length_b   1.000
_cell.length_c   1.000
_cell.angle_alpha   90.00
_cell.angle_beta   90.00
_cell.angle_gamma   90.00
#
_symmetry.space_group_name_H-M   'P 1'
#
loop_
_entity.id
_entity.type
_entity.pdbx_description
1 polymer ?
#
loop_
_entity_poly.entity_id
_entity_poly.type
_entity_poly.pdbx_seq_one_letter_code
_entity_poly.pdbx_strand_id
1 'polypeptide(L)'
;MSIRATRTPGLPVEDSDAHTWTGKARRWLLGKLPPDKLLPEDQPSYVMSWAYVFGMGAIASLLWIIISGVVLGLSGPQWYHVSSLGSFVNSTHLWSVELFFIFMVVHLWLKFWMAAWRGGRVLTWITGMLSFVVSIVAAFTGYLLQTNFDSQWIAFEAKDALNAVGVGAWFNVANLGQIFVWHITLLPLAVGAVVILHVLLVRVHGVAPPLEAAEGDAQLLREGAEPANASESTTLPGSAALPESAERGDVAR
;
A
#
# COMPACT_ATOMS: atom_id res chain seq x y z
N MET A 1 11.76 40.18 -36.33
CA MET A 1 12.65 40.17 -35.15
C MET A 1 12.36 38.88 -34.39
N SER A 2 13.10 37.81 -34.69
CA SER A 2 12.92 36.46 -34.13
C SER A 2 13.95 36.27 -33.01
N ILE A 3 13.48 36.11 -31.77
CA ILE A 3 14.35 35.79 -30.64
C ILE A 3 14.43 34.28 -30.56
N ARG A 4 15.57 33.75 -31.00
CA ARG A 4 15.95 32.34 -30.90
C ARG A 4 16.39 32.09 -29.45
N ALA A 5 15.56 31.42 -28.67
CA ALA A 5 15.95 30.95 -27.34
C ALA A 5 17.10 29.93 -27.48
N THR A 6 18.27 30.26 -26.95
CA THR A 6 19.42 29.37 -26.84
C THR A 6 19.09 28.25 -25.87
N ARG A 7 19.04 27.01 -26.38
CA ARG A 7 18.97 25.78 -25.58
C ARG A 7 20.28 25.66 -24.79
N THR A 8 20.25 25.84 -23.48
CA THR A 8 21.38 25.51 -22.60
C THR A 8 21.63 24.00 -22.70
N PRO A 9 22.84 23.54 -23.06
CA PRO A 9 23.16 22.12 -23.12
C PRO A 9 23.04 21.52 -21.73
N GLY A 10 22.32 20.40 -21.61
CA GLY A 10 22.25 19.63 -20.39
C GLY A 10 23.65 19.24 -19.93
N LEU A 11 23.92 19.48 -18.64
CA LEU A 11 25.15 19.01 -17.99
C LEU A 11 25.24 17.48 -18.17
N PRO A 12 26.35 16.95 -18.69
CA PRO A 12 26.58 15.52 -18.68
C PRO A 12 26.76 15.10 -17.22
N VAL A 13 25.79 14.38 -16.66
CA VAL A 13 26.01 13.66 -15.41
C VAL A 13 27.02 12.58 -15.74
N GLU A 14 28.27 12.85 -15.37
CA GLU A 14 29.44 12.04 -15.61
C GLU A 14 29.20 10.54 -15.34
N ASP A 15 29.61 9.72 -16.30
CA ASP A 15 29.66 8.25 -16.25
C ASP A 15 30.55 7.71 -15.09
N SER A 16 31.16 8.59 -14.28
CA SER A 16 32.10 8.25 -13.21
C SER A 16 31.41 7.74 -11.93
N ASP A 17 30.18 8.21 -11.65
CA ASP A 17 29.38 7.73 -10.52
C ASP A 17 29.02 6.23 -10.67
N ALA A 18 29.13 5.69 -11.89
CA ALA A 18 28.70 4.34 -12.22
C ALA A 18 29.47 3.20 -11.53
N HIS A 19 30.71 3.47 -11.10
CA HIS A 19 31.62 2.45 -10.59
C HIS A 19 31.53 2.26 -9.07
N THR A 20 30.92 3.19 -8.34
CA THR A 20 30.76 3.09 -6.89
C THR A 20 29.50 2.31 -6.52
N TRP A 21 29.51 1.59 -5.39
CA TRP A 21 28.32 0.89 -4.90
C TRP A 21 27.17 1.86 -4.60
N THR A 22 27.48 3.06 -4.11
CA THR A 22 26.54 4.17 -3.91
C THR A 22 25.95 4.67 -5.23
N GLY A 23 26.73 4.78 -6.30
CA GLY A 23 26.21 5.19 -7.61
C GLY A 23 25.40 4.09 -8.31
N LYS A 24 25.71 2.81 -8.11
CA LYS A 24 24.83 1.70 -8.52
C LYS A 24 23.52 1.70 -7.73
N ALA A 25 23.58 1.89 -6.41
CA ALA A 25 22.41 2.01 -5.56
C ALA A 25 21.54 3.21 -5.95
N ARG A 26 22.16 4.38 -6.20
CA ARG A 26 21.49 5.60 -6.67
C ARG A 26 20.82 5.37 -8.03
N ARG A 27 21.50 4.73 -9.00
CA ARG A 27 20.91 4.47 -10.33
C ARG A 27 19.76 3.47 -10.26
N TRP A 28 19.88 2.44 -9.43
CA TRP A 28 18.79 1.49 -9.17
C TRP A 28 17.61 2.18 -8.48
N LEU A 29 17.88 3.02 -7.48
CA LEU A 29 16.88 3.79 -6.75
C LEU A 29 16.17 4.78 -7.67
N LEU A 30 16.91 5.59 -8.45
CA LEU A 30 16.32 6.54 -9.40
C LEU A 30 15.59 5.84 -10.56
N GLY A 31 16.02 4.65 -10.96
CA GLY A 31 15.34 3.86 -11.98
C GLY A 31 14.01 3.27 -11.50
N LYS A 32 13.92 2.85 -10.23
CA LYS A 32 12.68 2.27 -9.67
C LYS A 32 11.78 3.31 -8.97
N LEU A 33 12.38 4.33 -8.37
CA LEU A 33 11.77 5.41 -7.59
C LEU A 33 12.32 6.78 -8.08
N PRO A 34 12.00 7.20 -9.32
CA PRO A 34 12.26 8.57 -9.73
C PRO A 34 11.52 9.55 -8.80
N PRO A 35 12.09 10.73 -8.51
CA PRO A 35 11.51 11.72 -7.59
C PRO A 35 10.04 12.04 -7.88
N ASP A 36 9.67 12.09 -9.16
CA ASP A 36 8.31 12.38 -9.64
C ASP A 36 7.28 11.32 -9.21
N LYS A 37 7.70 10.08 -8.91
CA LYS A 37 6.83 9.04 -8.34
C LYS A 37 6.72 9.11 -6.83
N LEU A 38 7.73 9.66 -6.16
CA LEU A 38 7.72 9.86 -4.70
C LEU A 38 6.84 11.06 -4.32
N LEU A 39 6.84 12.12 -5.15
CA LEU A 39 6.03 13.33 -4.98
C LEU A 39 5.21 13.64 -6.25
N PRO A 40 4.16 12.85 -6.58
CA PRO A 40 3.34 13.11 -7.76
C PRO A 40 2.53 14.41 -7.61
N GLU A 41 2.56 15.27 -8.63
CA GLU A 41 1.74 16.48 -8.71
C GLU A 41 0.29 16.18 -9.13
N ASP A 42 0.07 15.05 -9.82
CA ASP A 42 -1.25 14.58 -10.28
C ASP A 42 -1.69 13.30 -9.55
N GLN A 43 -2.90 13.30 -8.98
CA GLN A 43 -3.56 12.10 -8.47
C GLN A 43 -4.84 11.80 -9.26
N PRO A 44 -5.05 10.55 -9.72
CA PRO A 44 -6.29 10.17 -10.41
C PRO A 44 -7.52 10.43 -9.53
N SER A 45 -8.64 10.84 -10.13
CA SER A 45 -9.86 11.22 -9.41
C SER A 45 -10.44 10.13 -8.50
N TYR A 46 -10.18 8.84 -8.77
CA TYR A 46 -10.58 7.72 -7.91
C TYR A 46 -9.76 7.61 -6.60
N VAL A 47 -8.62 8.29 -6.50
CA VAL A 47 -7.83 8.42 -5.26
C VAL A 47 -8.53 9.31 -4.22
N MET A 48 -9.52 10.11 -4.64
CA MET A 48 -10.39 10.89 -3.74
C MET A 48 -11.46 10.05 -3.04
N SER A 49 -11.43 8.71 -3.17
CA SER A 49 -12.33 7.85 -2.40
C SER A 49 -11.95 7.83 -0.92
N TRP A 50 -12.96 7.91 -0.04
CA TRP A 50 -12.83 7.82 1.42
C TRP A 50 -11.98 6.64 1.90
N ALA A 51 -11.85 5.58 1.10
CA ALA A 51 -11.05 4.40 1.38
C ALA A 51 -9.54 4.68 1.56
N TYR A 52 -8.99 5.77 1.00
CA TYR A 52 -7.57 6.12 1.20
C TYR A 52 -7.28 6.69 2.60
N VAL A 53 -8.31 7.22 3.27
CA VAL A 53 -8.17 7.80 4.62
C VAL A 53 -7.69 6.76 5.62
N PHE A 54 -8.09 5.49 5.50
CA PHE A 54 -7.67 4.43 6.44
C PHE A 54 -6.20 4.07 6.33
N GLY A 55 -5.63 4.09 5.11
CA GLY A 55 -4.20 3.85 4.94
C GLY A 55 -3.38 4.98 5.57
N MET A 56 -3.78 6.23 5.32
CA MET A 56 -3.11 7.40 5.93
C MET A 56 -3.33 7.47 7.44
N GLY A 57 -4.55 7.16 7.90
CA GLY A 57 -4.90 7.09 9.31
C GLY A 57 -4.04 6.08 10.06
N ALA A 58 -3.84 4.88 9.51
CA ALA A 58 -2.95 3.89 10.09
C ALA A 58 -1.50 4.41 10.18
N ILE A 59 -0.98 5.09 9.15
CA ILE A 59 0.36 5.69 9.20
C ILE A 59 0.44 6.78 10.27
N ALA A 60 -0.54 7.68 10.33
CA ALA A 60 -0.59 8.75 11.32
C ALA A 60 -0.65 8.21 12.76
N SER A 61 -1.48 7.19 13.00
CA SER A 61 -1.55 6.50 14.29
C SER A 61 -0.22 5.82 14.62
N LEU A 62 0.42 5.13 13.67
CA LEU A 62 1.73 4.50 13.89
C LEU A 62 2.80 5.53 14.27
N LEU A 63 2.84 6.68 13.60
CA LEU A 63 3.76 7.77 13.93
C LEU A 63 3.54 8.26 15.37
N TRP A 64 2.29 8.45 15.78
CA TRP A 64 1.99 8.86 17.15
C TRP A 64 2.32 7.78 18.18
N ILE A 65 2.08 6.51 17.88
CA ILE A 65 2.48 5.37 18.73
C ILE A 65 4.00 5.41 18.96
N ILE A 66 4.80 5.61 17.91
CA ILE A 66 6.26 5.68 18.03
C ILE A 66 6.67 6.88 18.91
N ILE A 67 6.11 8.07 18.64
CA ILE A 67 6.45 9.29 19.39
C ILE A 67 6.10 9.12 20.88
N SER A 68 4.86 8.74 21.17
CA SER A 68 4.40 8.55 22.56
C SER A 68 5.13 7.40 23.26
N GLY A 69 5.44 6.32 22.55
CA GLY A 69 6.22 5.18 23.06
C GLY A 69 7.65 5.56 23.43
N VAL A 70 8.31 6.39 22.62
CA VAL A 70 9.64 6.95 22.93
C VAL A 70 9.56 7.81 24.19
N VAL A 71 8.55 8.68 24.31
CA VAL A 71 8.37 9.52 25.51
C VAL A 71 8.18 8.68 26.78
N LEU A 72 7.34 7.64 26.71
CA LEU A 72 7.13 6.71 27.83
C LEU A 72 8.41 5.94 28.15
N GLY A 73 9.11 5.42 27.14
CA GLY A 73 10.35 4.67 27.30
C GLY A 73 11.48 5.49 27.94
N LEU A 74 11.64 6.76 27.53
CA LEU A 74 12.64 7.68 28.09
C LEU A 74 12.33 8.10 29.53
N SER A 75 11.04 8.22 29.87
CA SER A 75 10.60 8.62 31.22
C SER A 75 10.61 7.45 32.21
N GLY A 76 10.69 6.22 31.69
CA GLY A 76 10.74 4.97 32.43
C GLY A 76 9.36 4.35 32.71
N PRO A 77 9.28 3.02 32.89
CA PRO A 77 8.01 2.29 32.98
C PRO A 77 7.12 2.70 34.16
N GLN A 78 7.69 3.27 35.22
CA GLN A 78 6.92 3.65 36.41
C GLN A 78 6.22 5.01 36.26
N TRP A 79 6.68 5.85 35.33
CA TRP A 79 6.28 7.26 35.25
C TRP A 79 4.78 7.45 35.06
N TYR A 80 4.15 6.60 34.25
CA TYR A 80 2.71 6.70 33.97
C TYR A 80 1.82 6.28 35.15
N HIS A 81 2.36 5.62 36.18
CA HIS A 81 1.64 5.28 37.40
C HIS A 81 1.65 6.41 38.44
N VAL A 82 2.62 7.31 38.37
CA VAL A 82 2.87 8.32 39.43
C VAL A 82 2.68 9.76 38.95
N SER A 83 2.51 9.98 37.65
CA SER A 83 2.36 11.31 37.05
C SER A 83 1.07 11.40 36.24
N SER A 84 0.30 12.50 36.43
CA SER A 84 -0.87 12.80 35.61
C SER A 84 -0.52 12.98 34.13
N LEU A 85 0.61 13.63 33.84
CA LEU A 85 1.12 13.76 32.48
C LEU A 85 1.51 12.39 31.91
N GLY A 86 2.17 11.56 32.70
CA GLY A 86 2.51 10.19 32.28
C GLY A 86 1.28 9.33 31.98
N SER A 87 0.26 9.41 32.84
CA SER A 87 -1.02 8.74 32.63
C SER A 87 -1.74 9.23 31.36
N PHE A 88 -1.71 10.54 31.09
CA PHE A 88 -2.24 11.11 29.85
C PHE A 88 -1.49 10.58 28.63
N VAL A 89 -0.15 10.63 28.63
CA VAL A 89 0.66 10.11 27.51
C VAL A 89 0.40 8.62 27.28
N ASN A 90 0.36 7.82 28.34
CA ASN A 90 0.02 6.39 28.27
C ASN A 90 -1.38 6.15 27.68
N SER A 91 -2.36 6.95 28.09
CA SER A 91 -3.72 6.88 27.54
C SER A 91 -3.73 7.23 26.05
N THR A 92 -3.01 8.27 25.63
CA THR A 92 -2.92 8.62 24.20
C THR A 92 -2.18 7.57 23.39
N HIS A 93 -1.19 6.88 23.97
CA HIS A 93 -0.50 5.77 23.35
C HIS A 93 -1.47 4.61 23.10
N LEU A 94 -2.22 4.19 24.13
CA LEU A 94 -3.24 3.14 24.03
C LEU A 94 -4.29 3.48 22.98
N TRP A 95 -4.91 4.67 23.04
CA TRP A 95 -5.92 5.07 22.05
C TRP A 95 -5.38 5.13 20.62
N SER A 96 -4.09 5.46 20.45
CA SER A 96 -3.47 5.46 19.14
C SER A 96 -3.24 4.05 18.60
N VAL A 97 -2.93 3.08 19.47
CA VAL A 97 -2.90 1.65 19.12
C VAL A 97 -4.29 1.19 18.69
N GLU A 98 -5.35 1.54 19.42
CA GLU A 98 -6.74 1.19 19.04
C GLU A 98 -7.10 1.74 17.65
N LEU A 99 -6.85 3.03 17.43
CA LEU A 99 -7.09 3.68 16.13
C LEU A 99 -6.25 3.03 15.02
N PHE A 100 -4.99 2.70 15.29
CA PHE A 100 -4.12 2.01 14.34
C PHE A 100 -4.71 0.68 13.88
N PHE A 101 -5.20 -0.16 14.81
CA PHE A 101 -5.81 -1.44 14.46
C PHE A 101 -7.15 -1.28 13.76
N ILE A 102 -8.00 -0.35 14.20
CA ILE A 102 -9.27 -0.05 13.52
C ILE A 102 -8.99 0.35 12.07
N PHE A 103 -8.08 1.30 11.85
CA PHE A 103 -7.71 1.74 10.52
C PHE A 103 -7.08 0.62 9.69
N MET A 104 -6.20 -0.19 10.26
CA MET A 104 -5.60 -1.32 9.56
C MET A 104 -6.62 -2.38 9.15
N VAL A 105 -7.54 -2.77 10.03
CA VAL A 105 -8.56 -3.79 9.71
C VAL A 105 -9.48 -3.29 8.60
N VAL A 106 -9.96 -2.05 8.72
CA VAL A 106 -10.80 -1.44 7.68
C VAL A 106 -10.02 -1.30 6.37
N HIS A 107 -8.76 -0.84 6.42
CA HIS A 107 -7.88 -0.76 5.26
C HIS A 107 -7.72 -2.13 4.58
N LEU A 108 -7.43 -3.17 5.36
CA LEU A 108 -7.28 -4.53 4.87
C LEU A 108 -8.55 -5.02 4.18
N TRP A 109 -9.72 -4.86 4.81
CA TRP A 109 -10.99 -5.30 4.27
C TRP A 109 -11.37 -4.56 3.00
N LEU A 110 -11.23 -3.22 2.99
CA LEU A 110 -11.52 -2.44 1.80
C LEU A 110 -10.61 -2.84 0.64
N LYS A 111 -9.31 -3.00 0.87
CA LYS A 111 -8.37 -3.43 -0.17
C LYS A 111 -8.56 -4.89 -0.56
N PHE A 112 -9.10 -5.72 0.33
CA PHE A 112 -9.56 -7.06 0.02
C PHE A 112 -10.75 -7.01 -0.98
N TRP A 113 -11.80 -6.27 -0.67
CA TRP A 113 -12.96 -6.23 -1.57
C TRP A 113 -12.71 -5.46 -2.87
N MET A 114 -11.77 -4.52 -2.88
CA MET A 114 -11.31 -3.81 -4.09
C MET A 114 -10.35 -4.62 -4.96
N ALA A 115 -10.05 -5.87 -4.60
CA ALA A 115 -9.11 -6.73 -5.34
C ALA A 115 -7.73 -6.10 -5.57
N ALA A 116 -7.22 -5.31 -4.61
CA ALA A 116 -6.03 -4.47 -4.78
C ALA A 116 -4.72 -5.27 -4.96
N TRP A 117 -4.71 -6.57 -4.69
CA TRP A 117 -3.58 -7.47 -4.93
C TRP A 117 -3.38 -7.82 -6.42
N ARG A 118 -4.37 -7.55 -7.28
CA ARG A 118 -4.28 -7.85 -8.72
C ARG A 118 -3.25 -6.98 -9.44
N GLY A 119 -2.81 -7.41 -10.62
CA GLY A 119 -2.02 -6.58 -11.53
C GLY A 119 -0.58 -6.32 -11.04
N GLY A 120 0.12 -7.36 -10.59
CA GLY A 120 1.51 -7.27 -10.13
C GLY A 120 1.70 -6.76 -8.70
N ARG A 121 0.63 -6.43 -7.98
CA ARG A 121 0.66 -5.88 -6.61
C ARG A 121 0.62 -6.92 -5.49
N VAL A 122 0.87 -8.19 -5.79
CA VAL A 122 0.87 -9.29 -4.80
C VAL A 122 1.89 -9.04 -3.70
N LEU A 123 3.07 -8.48 -4.02
CA LEU A 123 4.08 -8.17 -3.01
C LEU A 123 3.64 -7.05 -2.05
N THR A 124 2.89 -6.06 -2.54
CA THR A 124 2.26 -5.04 -1.70
C THR A 124 1.24 -5.67 -0.75
N TRP A 125 0.45 -6.62 -1.23
CA TRP A 125 -0.50 -7.36 -0.39
C TRP A 125 0.20 -8.17 0.71
N ILE A 126 1.25 -8.93 0.36
CA ILE A 126 2.03 -9.73 1.31
C ILE A 126 2.68 -8.84 2.38
N THR A 127 3.27 -7.71 1.98
CA THR A 127 3.88 -6.77 2.95
C THR A 127 2.83 -6.13 3.86
N GLY A 128 1.63 -5.84 3.35
CA GLY A 128 0.49 -5.39 4.16
C GLY A 128 0.09 -6.43 5.21
N MET A 129 0.00 -7.71 4.80
CA MET A 129 -0.31 -8.79 5.72
C MET A 129 0.77 -9.04 6.76
N LEU A 130 2.04 -8.92 6.35
CA LEU A 130 3.17 -9.00 7.27
C LEU A 130 3.14 -7.84 8.28
N SER A 131 2.85 -6.61 7.85
CA SER A 131 2.71 -5.48 8.79
C SER A 131 1.58 -5.70 9.79
N PHE A 132 0.48 -6.32 9.36
CA PHE A 132 -0.63 -6.64 10.25
C PHE A 132 -0.21 -7.63 11.34
N VAL A 133 0.41 -8.75 10.94
CA VAL A 133 0.86 -9.80 11.88
C VAL A 133 1.94 -9.32 12.84
N VAL A 134 2.97 -8.62 12.34
CA VAL A 134 4.05 -8.09 13.19
C VAL A 134 3.48 -7.06 14.18
N SER A 135 2.50 -6.25 13.76
CA SER A 135 1.84 -5.31 14.65
C SER A 135 1.04 -5.98 15.76
N ILE A 136 0.38 -7.12 15.51
CA ILE A 136 -0.29 -7.90 16.56
C ILE A 136 0.71 -8.31 17.65
N VAL A 137 1.89 -8.78 17.26
CA VAL A 137 2.95 -9.15 18.21
C VAL A 137 3.45 -7.92 18.98
N ALA A 138 3.61 -6.78 18.32
CA ALA A 138 3.95 -5.51 18.97
C ALA A 138 2.89 -5.09 19.99
N ALA A 139 1.60 -5.13 19.63
CA ALA A 139 0.50 -4.76 20.51
C ALA A 139 0.41 -5.71 21.72
N PHE A 140 0.53 -7.01 21.49
CA PHE A 140 0.57 -8.02 22.54
C PHE A 140 1.69 -7.74 23.54
N THR A 141 2.93 -7.58 23.07
CA THR A 141 4.06 -7.27 23.96
C THR A 141 3.90 -5.95 24.71
N GLY A 142 3.30 -4.93 24.10
CA GLY A 142 3.01 -3.66 24.77
C GLY A 142 1.96 -3.80 25.87
N TYR A 143 0.94 -4.63 25.63
CA TYR A 143 -0.08 -4.93 26.63
C TYR A 143 0.53 -5.58 27.88
N LEU A 144 1.52 -6.46 27.71
CA LEU A 144 2.22 -7.09 28.83
C LEU A 144 3.02 -6.09 29.69
N LEU A 145 3.33 -4.90 29.17
CA LEU A 145 4.07 -3.86 29.89
C LEU A 145 3.19 -2.95 30.75
N GLN A 146 1.87 -3.17 30.79
CA GLN A 146 0.96 -2.36 31.61
C GLN A 146 1.14 -2.61 33.12
N THR A 147 1.81 -3.69 33.51
CA THR A 147 2.12 -4.04 34.92
C THR A 147 0.90 -4.09 35.86
N ASN A 148 -0.30 -4.29 35.31
CA ASN A 148 -1.54 -4.50 36.05
C ASN A 148 -1.86 -6.01 36.14
N PHE A 149 -2.89 -6.36 36.91
CA PHE A 149 -3.28 -7.76 37.12
C PHE A 149 -3.59 -8.49 35.79
N ASP A 150 -4.30 -7.83 34.88
CA ASP A 150 -4.72 -8.39 33.60
C ASP A 150 -3.50 -8.73 32.71
N SER A 151 -2.57 -7.78 32.58
CA SER A 151 -1.31 -7.98 31.83
C SER A 151 -0.47 -9.13 32.38
N GLN A 152 -0.47 -9.33 33.71
CA GLN A 152 0.24 -10.45 34.34
C GLN A 152 -0.46 -11.78 34.06
N TRP A 153 -1.79 -11.83 34.19
CA TRP A 153 -2.57 -13.03 33.88
C TRP A 153 -2.35 -13.47 32.43
N ILE A 154 -2.49 -12.54 31.48
CA ILE A 154 -2.27 -12.78 30.05
C ILE A 154 -0.82 -13.22 29.76
N ALA A 155 0.18 -12.64 30.45
CA ALA A 155 1.57 -13.05 30.29
C ALA A 155 1.79 -14.52 30.68
N PHE A 156 1.18 -14.99 31.79
CA PHE A 156 1.35 -16.38 32.23
C PHE A 156 0.64 -17.37 31.31
N GLU A 157 -0.59 -17.08 30.87
CA GLU A 157 -1.32 -17.91 29.90
C GLU A 157 -0.57 -17.99 28.56
N ALA A 158 -0.10 -16.86 28.04
CA ALA A 158 0.65 -16.82 26.81
C ALA A 158 2.01 -17.54 26.92
N LYS A 159 2.67 -17.47 28.08
CA LYS A 159 3.92 -18.19 28.34
C LYS A 159 3.71 -19.69 28.18
N ASP A 160 2.62 -20.24 28.70
CA ASP A 160 2.36 -21.67 28.64
C ASP A 160 2.07 -22.13 27.20
N ALA A 161 1.30 -21.36 26.44
CA ALA A 161 1.11 -21.60 25.02
C ALA A 161 2.43 -21.55 24.22
N LEU A 162 3.28 -20.55 24.49
CA LEU A 162 4.58 -20.40 23.82
C LEU A 162 5.58 -21.49 24.19
N ASN A 163 5.55 -21.97 25.44
CA ASN A 163 6.36 -23.10 25.88
C ASN A 163 5.95 -24.39 25.15
N ALA A 164 4.65 -24.63 24.96
CA ALA A 164 4.14 -25.82 24.29
C ALA A 164 4.62 -25.96 22.84
N VAL A 165 4.86 -24.84 22.14
CA VAL A 165 5.40 -24.80 20.77
C VAL A 165 6.92 -24.63 20.72
N GLY A 166 7.61 -24.71 21.86
CA GLY A 166 9.08 -24.67 21.95
C GLY A 166 9.71 -23.28 21.87
N VAL A 167 8.91 -22.20 21.84
CA VAL A 167 9.40 -20.81 21.77
C VAL A 167 9.90 -20.30 23.12
N GLY A 168 9.28 -20.76 24.21
CA GLY A 168 9.56 -20.20 25.54
C GLY A 168 10.92 -20.56 26.17
N ALA A 169 11.73 -21.40 25.50
CA ALA A 169 13.12 -21.64 25.91
C ALA A 169 14.02 -20.38 25.80
N TRP A 170 13.67 -19.43 24.93
CA TRP A 170 14.44 -18.21 24.70
C TRP A 170 13.59 -16.94 24.70
N PHE A 171 12.26 -17.04 24.57
CA PHE A 171 11.33 -15.90 24.59
C PHE A 171 10.31 -16.06 25.72
N ASN A 172 10.56 -15.41 26.86
CA ASN A 172 9.70 -15.47 28.02
C ASN A 172 8.86 -14.20 28.15
N VAL A 173 7.58 -14.31 27.81
CA VAL A 173 6.61 -13.21 27.89
C VAL A 173 6.29 -12.75 29.31
N ALA A 174 6.57 -13.58 30.33
CA ALA A 174 6.47 -13.17 31.73
C ALA A 174 7.72 -12.43 32.24
N ASN A 175 8.79 -12.34 31.44
CA ASN A 175 9.97 -11.56 31.78
C ASN A 175 9.81 -10.12 31.28
N LEU A 176 9.46 -9.21 32.20
CA LEU A 176 9.26 -7.79 31.90
C LEU A 176 10.49 -7.15 31.24
N GLY A 177 11.71 -7.44 31.70
CA GLY A 177 12.93 -6.87 31.14
C GLY A 177 13.17 -7.29 29.69
N GLN A 178 12.90 -8.57 29.39
CA GLN A 178 12.99 -9.08 28.02
C GLN A 178 11.93 -8.44 27.12
N ILE A 179 10.66 -8.43 27.56
CA ILE A 179 9.56 -7.87 26.77
C ILE A 179 9.71 -6.37 26.55
N PHE A 180 10.25 -5.65 27.54
CA PHE A 180 10.53 -4.22 27.41
C PHE A 180 11.43 -3.92 26.21
N VAL A 181 12.56 -4.62 26.08
CA VAL A 181 13.48 -4.42 24.94
C VAL A 181 12.82 -4.79 23.62
N TRP A 182 12.12 -5.92 23.56
CA TRP A 182 11.41 -6.34 22.34
C TRP A 182 10.38 -5.31 21.88
N HIS A 183 9.59 -4.78 22.82
CA HIS A 183 8.50 -3.88 22.51
C HIS A 183 8.95 -2.47 22.16
N ILE A 184 9.97 -1.92 22.81
CA ILE A 184 10.38 -0.52 22.56
C ILE A 184 11.38 -0.40 21.41
N THR A 185 12.12 -1.47 21.07
CA THR A 185 13.17 -1.42 20.04
C THR A 185 12.89 -2.32 18.85
N LEU A 186 12.93 -3.65 19.04
CA LEU A 186 12.96 -4.60 17.93
C LEU A 186 11.67 -4.63 17.13
N LEU A 187 10.52 -4.68 17.81
CA LEU A 187 9.22 -4.77 17.15
C LEU A 187 8.82 -3.47 16.44
N PRO A 188 8.98 -2.27 17.03
CA PRO A 188 8.71 -1.02 16.32
C PRO A 188 9.58 -0.83 15.08
N LEU A 189 10.86 -1.23 15.15
CA LEU A 189 11.75 -1.19 13.99
C LEU A 189 11.31 -2.19 12.91
N ALA A 190 10.89 -3.39 13.29
CA ALA A 190 10.37 -4.39 12.36
C ALA A 190 9.08 -3.91 11.68
N VAL A 191 8.11 -3.39 12.44
CA VAL A 191 6.88 -2.80 11.89
C VAL A 191 7.22 -1.64 10.96
N GLY A 192 8.06 -0.70 11.41
CA GLY A 192 8.48 0.45 10.63
C GLY A 192 9.15 0.06 9.31
N ALA A 193 10.06 -0.91 9.32
CA ALA A 193 10.73 -1.38 8.11
C ALA A 193 9.74 -2.01 7.10
N VAL A 194 8.82 -2.85 7.58
CA VAL A 194 7.79 -3.48 6.72
C VAL A 194 6.83 -2.43 6.17
N VAL A 195 6.42 -1.45 6.98
CA VAL A 195 5.52 -0.37 6.55
C VAL A 195 6.20 0.54 5.52
N ILE A 196 7.48 0.90 5.72
CA ILE A 196 8.24 1.66 4.74
C ILE A 196 8.30 0.91 3.41
N LEU A 197 8.64 -0.39 3.44
CA LEU A 197 8.65 -1.22 2.24
C LEU A 197 7.27 -1.27 1.58
N HIS A 198 6.20 -1.43 2.36
CA HIS A 198 4.82 -1.46 1.87
C HIS A 198 4.46 -0.15 1.14
N VAL A 199 4.75 1.01 1.75
CA VAL A 199 4.49 2.32 1.16
C VAL A 199 5.32 2.53 -0.12
N LEU A 200 6.59 2.14 -0.13
CA LEU A 200 7.43 2.22 -1.32
C LEU A 200 6.86 1.37 -2.47
N LEU A 201 6.39 0.16 -2.18
CA LEU A 201 5.76 -0.70 -3.20
C LEU A 201 4.48 -0.11 -3.76
N VAL A 202 3.67 0.57 -2.93
CA VAL A 202 2.48 1.33 -3.38
C VAL A 202 2.90 2.47 -4.30
N ARG A 203 3.95 3.22 -3.97
CA ARG A 203 4.45 4.33 -4.80
C ARG A 203 5.02 3.86 -6.14
N VAL A 204 5.69 2.71 -6.18
CA VAL A 204 6.26 2.15 -7.42
C VAL A 204 5.19 1.66 -8.39
N HIS A 205 4.19 0.91 -7.89
CA HIS A 205 3.16 0.26 -8.72
C HIS A 205 1.94 1.14 -8.97
N GLY A 206 1.84 2.28 -8.27
CA GLY A 206 0.65 3.12 -8.29
C GLY A 206 -0.55 2.44 -7.65
N VAL A 207 -1.65 3.19 -7.64
CA VAL A 207 -2.92 2.77 -7.04
C VAL A 207 -3.65 1.79 -7.96
N ALA A 208 -4.31 0.78 -7.38
CA ALA A 208 -5.12 -0.17 -8.15
C ALA A 208 -6.32 0.53 -8.82
N PRO A 209 -6.52 0.37 -10.14
CA PRO A 209 -7.70 0.90 -10.82
C PRO A 209 -8.99 0.25 -10.28
N PRO A 210 -10.13 0.97 -10.32
CA PRO A 210 -11.45 0.36 -10.10
C PRO A 210 -11.69 -0.83 -11.04
N LEU A 211 -12.51 -1.79 -10.60
CA LEU A 211 -12.80 -3.02 -11.35
C LEU A 211 -13.32 -2.75 -12.76
N GLU A 212 -14.29 -1.84 -12.88
CA GLU A 212 -14.92 -1.43 -14.13
C GLU A 212 -13.92 -0.80 -15.11
N ALA A 213 -12.97 -0.01 -14.61
CA ALA A 213 -11.92 0.59 -15.43
C ALA A 213 -10.93 -0.47 -15.95
N ALA A 214 -10.58 -1.45 -15.11
CA ALA A 214 -9.69 -2.54 -15.50
C ALA A 214 -10.33 -3.48 -16.54
N GLU A 215 -11.65 -3.70 -16.46
CA GLU A 215 -12.42 -4.47 -17.46
C GLU A 215 -12.50 -3.73 -18.80
N GLY A 216 -12.75 -2.41 -18.77
CA GLY A 216 -12.74 -1.56 -19.96
C GLY A 216 -11.39 -1.54 -20.67
N ASP A 217 -10.28 -1.37 -19.93
CA ASP A 217 -8.93 -1.41 -20.50
C ASP A 217 -8.61 -2.78 -21.12
N ALA A 218 -9.03 -3.87 -20.47
CA ALA A 218 -8.84 -5.22 -20.99
C ALA A 218 -9.68 -5.48 -22.25
N GLN A 219 -10.87 -4.88 -22.35
CA GLN A 219 -11.72 -4.96 -23.54
C GLN A 219 -11.13 -4.16 -24.71
N LEU A 220 -10.65 -2.93 -24.48
CA LEU A 220 -10.00 -2.10 -25.51
C LEU A 220 -8.74 -2.78 -26.07
N LEU A 221 -7.96 -3.44 -25.20
CA LEU A 221 -6.79 -4.22 -25.64
C LEU A 221 -7.17 -5.46 -26.46
N ARG A 222 -8.35 -6.06 -26.22
CA ARG A 222 -8.89 -7.16 -27.04
C ARG A 222 -9.42 -6.67 -28.38
N GLU A 223 -10.20 -5.59 -28.39
CA GLU A 223 -10.75 -4.98 -29.62
C GLU A 223 -9.63 -4.45 -30.53
N GLY A 224 -8.54 -3.92 -29.97
CA GLY A 224 -7.36 -3.51 -30.73
C GLY A 224 -6.48 -4.68 -31.22
N ALA A 225 -6.66 -5.89 -30.67
CA ALA A 225 -5.94 -7.11 -31.07
C ALA A 225 -6.74 -8.00 -32.03
N GLU A 226 -8.07 -7.82 -32.11
CA GLU A 226 -8.86 -8.39 -33.20
C GLU A 226 -8.51 -7.66 -34.51
N PRO A 227 -8.13 -8.38 -35.58
CA PRO A 227 -7.95 -7.75 -36.87
C PRO A 227 -9.29 -7.12 -37.27
N ALA A 228 -9.27 -5.82 -37.59
CA ALA A 228 -10.40 -4.97 -37.96
C ALA A 228 -11.11 -5.39 -39.26
N ASN A 229 -11.51 -6.66 -39.36
CA ASN A 229 -11.98 -7.31 -40.57
C ASN A 229 -13.08 -8.33 -40.25
N ALA A 230 -14.11 -7.91 -39.52
CA ALA A 230 -15.32 -8.71 -39.35
C ALA A 230 -16.63 -7.90 -39.32
N SER A 231 -16.60 -6.56 -39.33
CA SER A 231 -17.83 -5.75 -39.19
C SER A 231 -18.19 -4.87 -40.39
N GLU A 232 -17.56 -5.04 -41.55
CA GLU A 232 -17.97 -4.35 -42.78
C GLU A 232 -18.47 -5.33 -43.85
N SER A 233 -19.53 -6.08 -43.53
CA SER A 233 -20.38 -6.70 -44.55
C SER A 233 -21.86 -6.55 -44.20
N THR A 234 -22.26 -5.35 -43.79
CA THR A 234 -23.68 -4.97 -43.82
C THR A 234 -23.96 -4.45 -45.23
N THR A 235 -24.31 -5.38 -46.11
CA THR A 235 -24.97 -5.12 -47.39
C THR A 235 -26.13 -4.14 -47.22
N LEU A 236 -26.25 -3.14 -48.12
CA LEU A 236 -27.48 -2.60 -48.75
C LEU A 236 -27.12 -1.27 -49.48
N PRO A 237 -27.83 -0.81 -50.54
CA PRO A 237 -28.64 -1.51 -51.54
C PRO A 237 -28.12 -1.28 -52.99
N GLY A 238 -28.37 -2.24 -53.88
CA GLY A 238 -28.04 -2.13 -55.30
C GLY A 238 -28.82 -1.01 -55.98
N SER A 239 -28.09 -0.01 -56.48
CA SER A 239 -28.57 1.00 -57.43
C SER A 239 -27.76 0.87 -58.72
N ALA A 240 -28.50 0.93 -59.83
CA ALA A 240 -28.08 1.15 -61.21
C ALA A 240 -27.42 -0.02 -61.98
N ALA A 241 -28.25 -0.65 -62.82
CA ALA A 241 -27.91 -0.85 -64.24
C ALA A 241 -29.21 -1.08 -65.05
N LEU A 242 -29.60 -0.07 -65.84
CA LEU A 242 -30.48 -0.27 -67.00
C LEU A 242 -29.66 -0.91 -68.13
N PRO A 243 -30.30 -1.72 -68.99
CA PRO A 243 -30.39 -1.27 -70.38
C PRO A 243 -31.71 -1.58 -71.09
N GLU A 244 -32.22 -0.53 -71.74
CA GLU A 244 -32.58 -0.42 -73.17
C GLU A 244 -33.21 -1.60 -73.96
N SER A 245 -34.43 -1.29 -74.44
CA SER A 245 -35.05 -1.58 -75.75
C SER A 245 -35.89 -2.85 -75.99
N ALA A 246 -37.14 -2.54 -76.37
CA ALA A 246 -37.95 -3.09 -77.46
C ALA A 246 -38.35 -4.58 -77.45
N GLU A 247 -39.64 -4.84 -77.17
CA GLU A 247 -40.54 -5.36 -78.21
C GLU A 247 -42.02 -5.24 -77.80
N ARG A 248 -42.88 -5.51 -78.79
CA ARG A 248 -44.22 -4.98 -79.05
C ARG A 248 -45.23 -6.13 -79.04
N GLY A 249 -46.46 -5.86 -78.60
CA GLY A 249 -47.62 -6.78 -78.69
C GLY A 249 -47.79 -7.66 -77.45
N ASP A 250 -48.98 -8.05 -76.99
CA ASP A 250 -50.30 -8.04 -77.59
C ASP A 250 -51.36 -8.34 -76.48
N VAL A 251 -52.54 -7.73 -76.60
CA VAL A 251 -53.89 -8.27 -76.32
C VAL A 251 -54.32 -8.71 -74.89
N ALA A 252 -55.26 -7.92 -74.36
CA ALA A 252 -56.55 -8.23 -73.73
C ALA A 252 -56.72 -9.48 -72.83
N ARG A 253 -57.14 -9.26 -71.58
CA ARG A 253 -58.55 -9.22 -71.11
C ARG A 253 -58.62 -8.93 -69.61
#